data_AF-A0AA97GLJ8-F1
#
_entry.id   AF-A0AA97GLJ8-F1
#
_cell.length_a   1.000
_cell.length_b   1.000
_cell.length_c   1.000
_cell.angle_alpha   90.00
_cell.angle_beta   90.00
_cell.angle_gamma   90.00
#
_symmetry.space_group_name_H-M   'P 1'
#
loop_
_entity.id
_entity.type
_entity.pdbx_description
1 polymer ?
#
loop_
_entity_poly.entity_id
_entity_poly.type
_entity_poly.pdbx_seq_one_letter_code
_entity_poly.pdbx_strand_id
1 'polypeptide(L)'
;MFVSNNKKLKDMTIVAGLLTIGVFPLSALGYPHGSAIPDGGTYTFEARMNNQLLVNEKDAETVFNFDVGNWPYFDIYCQSYMNPGGVGNTGPDSGMTFDLMSTIPTSMQNPGYLNLNEYFDVKVEIQIGGRVGQKVTVPVKDMWNGGSDPIECRPPSVNSRDYGVELRTGSSGTITFRLKKPIINGITINQAELVQVFAKKGSPANGSTAYAPIPSTRVVLGAGIITVADECTINEGNPINIDFLDVANTSEQLNGINYAQPFKIPVKCTV
;
A
#
# COMPACT_ATOMS: atom_id res chain seq x y z
N MET A 1 -7.12 90.07 24.74
CA MET A 1 -6.23 91.16 24.30
C MET A 1 -5.22 90.55 23.34
N PHE A 2 -5.24 91.03 22.10
CA PHE A 2 -4.39 90.71 20.92
C PHE A 2 -4.26 89.26 20.41
N VAL A 3 -4.93 89.08 19.27
CA VAL A 3 -4.74 88.11 18.20
C VAL A 3 -3.40 88.36 17.49
N SER A 4 -2.71 87.31 17.05
CA SER A 4 -2.01 87.33 15.75
C SER A 4 -1.82 85.91 15.19
N ASN A 5 -2.65 85.59 14.19
CA ASN A 5 -2.35 84.57 13.17
C ASN A 5 -1.22 85.08 12.26
N ASN A 6 -0.31 84.22 11.80
CA ASN A 6 -0.16 84.01 10.35
C ASN A 6 0.84 82.89 9.96
N LYS A 7 0.38 82.17 8.93
CA LYS A 7 1.01 81.13 8.13
C LYS A 7 2.43 81.47 7.65
N LYS A 8 3.30 80.45 7.56
CA LYS A 8 4.06 80.17 6.33
C LYS A 8 4.45 78.69 6.23
N LEU A 9 3.92 78.10 5.17
CA LEU A 9 4.28 76.85 4.51
C LEU A 9 5.69 76.96 3.89
N LYS A 10 6.38 75.82 3.74
CA LYS A 10 7.76 75.54 3.23
C LYS A 10 8.64 75.13 4.42
N ASP A 11 9.03 73.87 4.61
CA ASP A 11 9.65 73.00 3.61
C ASP A 11 9.16 71.55 3.67
N MET A 12 8.96 71.01 2.48
CA MET A 12 8.54 69.65 2.18
C MET A 12 9.81 68.77 2.15
N THR A 13 10.21 68.25 3.31
CA THR A 13 11.24 67.23 3.38
C THR A 13 10.61 65.87 3.08
N ILE A 14 10.78 65.42 1.84
CA ILE A 14 10.48 64.05 1.42
C ILE A 14 11.44 63.13 2.17
N VAL A 15 11.00 62.58 3.30
CA VAL A 15 11.65 61.43 3.90
C VAL A 15 11.14 60.21 3.17
N ALA A 16 11.96 59.72 2.24
CA ALA A 16 11.84 58.38 1.68
C ALA A 16 12.04 57.36 2.81
N GLY A 17 10.96 57.06 3.54
CA GLY A 17 10.93 55.97 4.49
C GLY A 17 10.99 54.67 3.70
N LEU A 18 12.16 54.04 3.67
CA LEU A 18 12.36 52.70 3.17
C LEU A 18 11.24 51.80 3.69
N LEU A 19 10.42 51.30 2.77
CA LEU A 19 9.61 50.11 3.00
C LEU A 19 10.62 48.97 3.18
N THR A 20 11.03 48.70 4.43
CA THR A 20 11.65 47.43 4.75
C THR A 20 10.56 46.39 4.55
N ILE A 21 10.48 45.86 3.33
CA ILE A 21 9.91 44.55 3.09
C ILE A 21 10.68 43.65 4.05
N GLY A 22 10.04 43.31 5.17
CA GLY A 22 10.49 42.25 6.03
C GLY A 22 10.50 41.02 5.16
N VAL A 23 11.65 40.74 4.56
CA VAL A 23 12.02 39.41 4.12
C VAL A 23 12.03 38.63 5.43
N PHE A 24 10.86 38.09 5.81
CA PHE A 24 10.86 36.92 6.65
C PHE A 24 11.79 35.96 5.91
N PRO A 25 12.94 35.60 6.47
CA PRO A 25 13.62 34.44 5.93
C PRO A 25 12.56 33.33 5.98
N LEU A 26 12.24 32.77 4.81
CA LEU A 26 11.73 31.40 4.73
C LEU A 26 12.86 30.50 5.26
N SER A 27 13.18 30.61 6.54
CA SER A 27 14.04 29.68 7.24
C SER A 27 13.21 28.44 7.45
N ALA A 28 13.41 27.51 6.52
CA ALA A 28 13.29 26.07 6.66
C ALA A 28 12.07 25.57 7.44
N LEU A 29 11.12 24.97 6.71
CA LEU A 29 10.35 23.87 7.29
C LEU A 29 11.35 22.78 7.67
N GLY A 30 11.86 22.84 8.91
CA GLY A 30 12.71 21.79 9.45
C GLY A 30 11.84 20.54 9.61
N TYR A 31 12.27 19.42 9.04
CA TYR A 31 11.60 18.16 9.28
C TYR A 31 11.71 17.76 10.76
N PRO A 32 10.70 17.06 11.30
CA PRO A 32 10.78 16.53 12.66
C PRO A 32 12.03 15.69 12.90
N HIS A 33 12.52 15.71 14.14
CA HIS A 33 13.71 14.94 14.53
C HIS A 33 13.56 13.44 14.20
N GLY A 34 14.51 12.93 13.41
CA GLY A 34 14.56 11.55 12.96
C GLY A 34 13.84 11.29 11.63
N SER A 35 13.19 12.28 11.02
CA SER A 35 12.44 12.07 9.77
C SER A 35 13.31 11.45 8.66
N ALA A 36 12.83 10.37 8.06
CA ALA A 36 13.50 9.70 6.95
C ALA A 36 12.77 10.00 5.63
N ILE A 37 13.46 10.65 4.69
CA ILE A 37 12.89 11.17 3.45
C ILE A 37 13.71 10.65 2.27
N PRO A 38 13.12 9.89 1.35
CA PRO A 38 13.85 9.36 0.20
C PRO A 38 14.36 10.46 -0.73
N ASP A 39 15.47 10.15 -1.39
CA ASP A 39 16.04 10.97 -2.45
C ASP A 39 14.97 11.21 -3.53
N GLY A 40 14.60 12.48 -3.76
CA GLY A 40 13.59 12.86 -4.75
C GLY A 40 12.13 12.77 -4.28
N GLY A 41 11.88 12.52 -2.99
CA GLY A 41 10.54 12.46 -2.39
C GLY A 41 9.99 11.04 -2.26
N THR A 42 8.68 10.91 -2.05
CA THR A 42 8.03 9.60 -1.83
C THR A 42 8.33 8.61 -2.95
N TYR A 43 8.95 7.47 -2.60
CA TYR A 43 9.22 6.42 -3.56
C TYR A 43 8.02 5.49 -3.74
N THR A 44 7.72 5.11 -4.98
CA THR A 44 6.55 4.29 -5.32
C THR A 44 6.98 2.86 -5.65
N PHE A 45 6.50 1.89 -4.86
CA PHE A 45 6.56 0.48 -5.20
C PHE A 45 5.28 0.07 -5.92
N GLU A 46 5.40 -0.44 -7.14
CA GLU A 46 4.27 -0.95 -7.91
C GLU A 46 4.14 -2.46 -7.72
N ALA A 47 3.08 -2.88 -7.01
CA ALA A 47 2.70 -4.27 -6.84
C ALA A 47 1.96 -4.75 -8.10
N ARG A 48 2.70 -5.31 -9.05
CA ARG A 48 2.16 -5.73 -10.36
C ARG A 48 1.54 -7.11 -10.31
N MET A 49 0.22 -7.17 -10.48
CA MET A 49 -0.47 -8.43 -10.66
C MET A 49 -0.16 -8.99 -12.05
N ASN A 50 0.52 -10.13 -12.13
CA ASN A 50 0.48 -10.95 -13.34
C ASN A 50 -0.92 -11.56 -13.45
N ASN A 51 -1.45 -11.81 -14.66
CA ASN A 51 -2.78 -12.41 -14.87
C ASN A 51 -3.05 -13.53 -13.87
N GLN A 52 -3.95 -13.27 -12.92
CA GLN A 52 -4.29 -14.21 -11.85
C GLN A 52 -5.67 -14.77 -12.11
N LEU A 53 -5.74 -16.10 -12.04
CA LEU A 53 -7.00 -16.82 -12.01
C LEU A 53 -7.58 -16.69 -10.61
N LEU A 54 -8.81 -16.19 -10.51
CA LEU A 54 -9.53 -16.17 -9.25
C LEU A 54 -10.53 -17.31 -9.17
N VAL A 55 -10.74 -17.78 -7.93
CA VAL A 55 -11.91 -18.55 -7.55
C VAL A 55 -13.09 -17.58 -7.46
N ASN A 56 -14.11 -17.75 -8.31
CA ASN A 56 -15.27 -16.86 -8.35
C ASN A 56 -16.39 -17.30 -7.41
N GLU A 57 -16.01 -17.58 -6.18
CA GLU A 57 -16.95 -17.90 -5.12
C GLU A 57 -16.96 -16.74 -4.13
N LYS A 58 -18.15 -16.38 -3.65
CA LYS A 58 -18.28 -15.38 -2.60
C LYS A 58 -17.39 -15.78 -1.41
N ASP A 59 -16.68 -14.80 -0.86
CA ASP A 59 -15.71 -14.97 0.25
C ASP A 59 -14.46 -15.78 -0.08
N ALA A 60 -14.28 -16.22 -1.33
CA ALA A 60 -13.04 -16.82 -1.77
C ALA A 60 -11.87 -15.83 -1.64
N GLU A 61 -10.73 -16.35 -1.22
CA GLU A 61 -9.50 -15.59 -1.06
C GLU A 61 -8.46 -15.97 -2.11
N THR A 62 -7.78 -14.98 -2.66
CA THR A 62 -6.62 -15.19 -3.54
C THR A 62 -5.45 -14.38 -3.05
N VAL A 63 -4.30 -15.04 -2.93
CA VAL A 63 -3.08 -14.48 -2.33
C VAL A 63 -2.10 -14.10 -3.42
N PHE A 64 -1.70 -12.82 -3.43
CA PHE A 64 -0.70 -12.27 -4.31
C PHE A 64 0.50 -11.78 -3.50
N ASN A 65 1.70 -12.27 -3.81
CA ASN A 65 2.94 -11.79 -3.21
C ASN A 65 3.67 -10.89 -4.21
N PHE A 66 4.24 -9.78 -3.72
CA PHE A 66 5.07 -8.91 -4.53
C PHE A 66 6.43 -8.70 -3.86
N ASP A 67 7.46 -8.50 -4.68
CA ASP A 67 8.80 -8.09 -4.27
C ASP A 67 9.42 -7.23 -5.37
N VAL A 68 9.74 -5.98 -5.03
CA VAL A 68 10.29 -4.97 -5.92
C VAL A 68 11.74 -4.70 -5.49
N GLY A 69 12.70 -5.27 -6.22
CA GLY A 69 14.12 -5.28 -5.85
C GLY A 69 14.90 -3.96 -6.00
N ASN A 70 14.24 -2.81 -6.22
CA ASN A 70 14.89 -1.49 -6.35
C ASN A 70 14.46 -0.57 -5.21
N TRP A 71 15.39 -0.22 -4.32
CA TRP A 71 15.13 0.53 -3.09
C TRP A 71 15.77 1.92 -3.12
N PRO A 72 15.11 2.97 -2.61
CA PRO A 72 15.68 4.31 -2.58
C PRO A 72 16.65 4.50 -1.41
N TYR A 73 17.69 5.31 -1.64
CA TYR A 73 18.41 5.99 -0.56
C TYR A 73 17.55 7.13 0.00
N PHE A 74 17.88 7.59 1.19
CA PHE A 74 17.10 8.58 1.92
C PHE A 74 17.96 9.46 2.83
N ASP A 75 17.49 10.67 3.09
CA ASP A 75 18.04 11.56 4.10
C ASP A 75 17.36 11.32 5.44
N ILE A 76 18.13 11.35 6.52
CA ILE A 76 17.61 11.45 7.89
C ILE A 76 17.88 12.88 8.37
N TYR A 77 16.82 13.57 8.77
CA TYR A 77 16.91 14.93 9.33
C TYR A 77 16.91 14.86 10.85
N CYS A 78 17.86 15.53 11.50
CA CYS A 78 18.00 15.50 12.95
C CYS A 78 18.42 16.85 13.53
N GLN A 79 17.82 17.20 14.66
CA GLN A 79 18.13 18.41 15.43
C GLN A 79 19.29 18.20 16.43
N SER A 80 19.54 16.95 16.80
CA SER A 80 20.62 16.53 17.69
C SER A 80 21.24 15.24 17.14
N TYR A 81 22.44 14.92 17.60
CA TYR A 81 23.11 13.68 17.21
C TYR A 81 22.26 12.45 17.55
N MET A 82 22.12 11.52 16.59
CA MET A 82 21.44 10.24 16.77
C MET A 82 22.42 9.10 16.54
N ASN A 83 22.53 8.21 17.52
CA ASN A 83 23.54 7.14 17.50
C ASN A 83 23.29 6.11 16.38
N PRO A 84 24.35 5.51 15.82
CA PRO A 84 24.19 4.38 14.91
C PRO A 84 23.75 3.14 15.70
N GLY A 85 23.03 2.23 15.05
CA GLY A 85 22.81 0.87 15.54
C GLY A 85 23.99 -0.06 15.25
N GLY A 86 23.92 -1.29 15.73
CA GLY A 86 24.90 -2.33 15.43
C GLY A 86 25.23 -3.23 16.61
N VAL A 87 26.30 -4.02 16.48
CA VAL A 87 26.82 -4.84 17.59
C VAL A 87 27.30 -3.91 18.70
N GLY A 88 26.68 -3.99 19.88
CA GLY A 88 26.98 -3.12 21.04
C GLY A 88 26.14 -1.85 21.13
N ASN A 89 25.38 -1.48 20.08
CA ASN A 89 24.51 -0.31 20.07
C ASN A 89 23.06 -0.71 19.84
N THR A 90 22.34 -0.99 20.93
CA THR A 90 20.90 -1.27 20.97
C THR A 90 20.11 -0.15 21.64
N GLY A 91 20.72 1.04 21.72
CA GLY A 91 20.05 2.24 22.23
C GLY A 91 18.82 2.58 21.40
N PRO A 92 18.00 3.52 21.86
CA PRO A 92 16.72 3.80 21.23
C PRO A 92 16.88 4.43 19.82
N ASP A 93 18.03 5.00 19.47
CA ASP A 93 18.34 5.46 18.09
C ASP A 93 18.75 4.34 17.14
N SER A 94 18.95 3.11 17.62
CA SER A 94 19.67 2.06 16.89
C SER A 94 18.96 1.54 15.65
N GLY A 95 17.79 2.06 15.29
CA GLY A 95 16.98 1.57 14.19
C GLY A 95 15.95 2.58 13.71
N MET A 96 14.91 2.07 13.05
CA MET A 96 13.82 2.87 12.51
C MET A 96 12.44 2.41 12.98
N THR A 97 11.54 3.38 13.06
CA THR A 97 10.12 3.19 13.33
C THR A 97 9.32 3.54 12.09
N PHE A 98 8.26 2.78 11.83
CA PHE A 98 7.37 2.96 10.70
C PHE A 98 5.91 3.12 11.10
N ASP A 99 5.21 4.05 10.44
CA ASP A 99 3.76 4.09 10.37
C ASP A 99 3.33 3.64 8.97
N LEU A 100 2.47 2.62 8.90
CA LEU A 100 1.88 2.11 7.67
C LEU A 100 0.40 2.47 7.68
N MET A 101 0.02 3.38 6.80
CA MET A 101 -1.35 3.89 6.70
C MET A 101 -2.01 3.34 5.44
N SER A 102 -3.27 2.92 5.56
CA SER A 102 -4.09 2.62 4.40
C SER A 102 -4.58 3.92 3.75
N THR A 103 -4.59 3.97 2.43
CA THR A 103 -5.22 5.07 1.66
C THR A 103 -6.64 4.73 1.22
N ILE A 104 -7.05 3.47 1.36
CA ILE A 104 -8.41 2.99 1.12
C ILE A 104 -9.13 2.69 2.45
N PRO A 105 -10.47 2.86 2.52
CA PRO A 105 -11.21 2.68 3.75
C PRO A 105 -11.25 1.22 4.20
N THR A 106 -11.47 0.98 5.48
CA THR A 106 -11.69 -0.37 6.01
C THR A 106 -12.98 -0.97 5.45
N SER A 107 -12.98 -2.28 5.22
CA SER A 107 -14.21 -2.97 4.81
C SER A 107 -15.23 -3.01 5.94
N MET A 108 -16.48 -2.70 5.60
CA MET A 108 -17.62 -2.86 6.51
C MET A 108 -18.15 -4.30 6.54
N GLN A 109 -17.81 -5.12 5.55
CA GLN A 109 -18.32 -6.50 5.42
C GLN A 109 -17.33 -7.51 5.99
N ASN A 110 -16.03 -7.25 5.85
CA ASN A 110 -14.95 -8.17 6.19
C ASN A 110 -13.97 -7.51 7.17
N PRO A 111 -14.12 -7.70 8.50
CA PRO A 111 -13.20 -7.16 9.49
C PRO A 111 -11.75 -7.59 9.21
N GLY A 112 -10.82 -6.64 9.31
CA GLY A 112 -9.40 -6.87 8.98
C GLY A 112 -9.05 -6.74 7.51
N TYR A 113 -10.02 -6.44 6.64
CA TYR A 113 -9.81 -6.10 5.23
C TYR A 113 -10.07 -4.62 4.96
N LEU A 114 -9.56 -4.15 3.82
CA LEU A 114 -9.76 -2.83 3.24
C LEU A 114 -10.70 -2.94 2.04
N ASN A 115 -11.52 -1.93 1.80
CA ASN A 115 -12.48 -1.89 0.71
C ASN A 115 -11.82 -1.37 -0.57
N LEU A 116 -11.47 -2.26 -1.50
CA LEU A 116 -10.78 -1.88 -2.73
C LEU A 116 -11.75 -1.32 -3.79
N ASN A 117 -12.80 -2.08 -4.11
CA ASN A 117 -13.84 -1.70 -5.08
C ASN A 117 -15.13 -2.45 -4.78
N GLU A 118 -16.15 -2.44 -5.64
CA GLU A 118 -17.42 -3.14 -5.35
C GLU A 118 -17.33 -4.69 -5.31
N TYR A 119 -16.28 -5.28 -5.88
CA TYR A 119 -16.08 -6.73 -5.98
C TYR A 119 -15.09 -7.28 -4.96
N PHE A 120 -14.07 -6.50 -4.58
CA PHE A 120 -12.99 -6.96 -3.72
C PHE A 120 -12.86 -6.14 -2.45
N ASP A 121 -12.65 -6.88 -1.36
CA ASP A 121 -11.91 -6.37 -0.23
C ASP A 121 -10.47 -6.93 -0.28
N VAL A 122 -9.51 -6.23 0.31
CA VAL A 122 -8.10 -6.64 0.32
C VAL A 122 -7.51 -6.57 1.72
N LYS A 123 -6.73 -7.57 2.10
CA LYS A 123 -5.83 -7.51 3.25
C LYS A 123 -4.42 -7.29 2.73
N VAL A 124 -3.73 -6.28 3.25
CA VAL A 124 -2.38 -5.92 2.82
C VAL A 124 -1.42 -6.13 3.97
N GLU A 125 -0.39 -6.94 3.73
CA GLU A 125 0.68 -7.22 4.69
C GLU A 125 2.01 -6.77 4.09
N ILE A 126 2.74 -5.91 4.79
CA ILE A 126 3.99 -5.32 4.30
C ILE A 126 5.17 -5.86 5.08
N GLN A 127 6.22 -6.24 4.36
CA GLN A 127 7.49 -6.63 4.96
C GLN A 127 8.17 -5.41 5.59
N ILE A 128 8.49 -5.52 6.89
CA ILE A 128 9.29 -4.51 7.60
C ILE A 128 10.78 -4.83 7.42
N GLY A 129 11.55 -3.87 6.92
CA GLY A 129 13.01 -3.98 6.86
C GLY A 129 13.65 -3.92 8.26
N GLY A 130 14.89 -4.37 8.42
CA GLY A 130 15.57 -4.43 9.72
C GLY A 130 15.55 -5.83 10.36
N ARG A 131 15.68 -5.91 11.69
CA ARG A 131 15.79 -7.18 12.43
C ARG A 131 14.48 -7.91 12.64
N VAL A 132 13.35 -7.21 12.59
CA VAL A 132 12.04 -7.85 12.73
C VAL A 132 11.83 -8.86 11.61
N GLY A 133 12.11 -8.51 10.36
CA GLY A 133 12.07 -9.44 9.25
C GLY A 133 10.70 -10.11 9.04
N GLN A 134 9.62 -9.51 9.54
CA GLN A 134 8.25 -10.03 9.43
C GLN A 134 7.36 -9.13 8.58
N LYS A 135 6.29 -9.73 8.03
CA LYS A 135 5.17 -9.01 7.42
C LYS A 135 4.20 -8.57 8.51
N VAL A 136 3.69 -7.35 8.39
CA VAL A 136 2.69 -6.79 9.31
C VAL A 136 1.46 -6.33 8.54
N THR A 137 0.28 -6.56 9.11
CA THR A 137 -1.00 -6.14 8.51
C THR A 137 -1.17 -4.63 8.59
N VAL A 138 -1.54 -4.01 7.48
CA VAL A 138 -1.85 -2.58 7.37
C VAL A 138 -3.31 -2.32 7.78
N PRO A 139 -3.61 -1.24 8.51
CA PRO A 139 -2.70 -0.22 9.03
C PRO A 139 -2.01 -0.62 10.35
N VAL A 140 -0.79 -0.12 10.56
CA VAL A 140 -0.04 -0.27 11.82
C VAL A 140 0.72 1.03 12.14
N LYS A 141 0.85 1.36 13.42
CA LYS A 141 1.57 2.54 13.92
C LYS A 141 2.73 2.14 14.81
N ASP A 142 3.72 3.02 14.87
CA ASP A 142 4.89 2.93 15.73
C ASP A 142 5.61 1.57 15.63
N MET A 143 5.67 1.01 14.41
CA MET A 143 6.26 -0.29 14.16
C MET A 143 7.78 -0.18 14.19
N TRP A 144 8.37 -0.54 15.33
CA TRP A 144 9.83 -0.59 15.52
C TRP A 144 10.44 -1.76 14.75
N ASN A 145 11.56 -1.53 14.07
CA ASN A 145 12.21 -2.53 13.24
C ASN A 145 13.19 -3.47 13.96
N GLY A 146 13.29 -3.36 15.29
CA GLY A 146 14.15 -4.20 16.12
C GLY A 146 15.60 -3.69 16.24
N GLY A 147 15.94 -2.55 15.64
CA GLY A 147 17.27 -1.96 15.72
C GLY A 147 18.30 -2.60 14.76
N SER A 148 19.52 -2.05 14.80
CA SER A 148 20.71 -2.31 13.97
C SER A 148 20.84 -1.60 12.62
N ASP A 149 20.20 -0.45 12.45
CA ASP A 149 20.51 0.41 11.31
C ASP A 149 21.81 1.18 11.58
N PRO A 150 22.86 1.01 10.75
CA PRO A 150 24.19 1.58 11.03
C PRO A 150 24.27 3.09 10.82
N ILE A 151 23.19 3.71 10.34
CA ILE A 151 23.16 5.15 10.04
C ILE A 151 23.19 5.94 11.35
N GLU A 152 24.20 6.76 11.57
CA GLU A 152 24.18 7.84 12.56
C GLU A 152 23.69 9.12 11.91
N CYS A 153 23.01 10.00 12.65
CA CYS A 153 22.64 11.32 12.14
C CYS A 153 23.39 12.40 12.90
N ARG A 154 24.21 13.17 12.18
CA ARG A 154 24.82 14.41 12.68
C ARG A 154 24.03 15.59 12.12
N PRO A 155 23.53 16.52 12.96
CA PRO A 155 22.74 17.63 12.47
C PRO A 155 23.44 18.42 11.35
N PRO A 156 22.68 18.95 10.39
CA PRO A 156 21.22 18.94 10.33
C PRO A 156 20.62 17.67 9.68
N SER A 157 21.43 16.91 8.94
CA SER A 157 20.98 15.71 8.24
C SER A 157 22.15 14.83 7.81
N VAL A 158 21.84 13.61 7.43
CA VAL A 158 22.76 12.63 6.85
C VAL A 158 22.08 11.92 5.69
N ASN A 159 22.82 11.60 4.62
CA ASN A 159 22.30 10.77 3.54
C ASN A 159 22.66 9.29 3.78
N SER A 160 21.70 8.38 3.61
CA SER A 160 21.88 6.95 3.89
C SER A 160 22.87 6.28 2.93
N ARG A 161 23.20 6.91 1.81
CA ARG A 161 24.19 6.44 0.83
C ARG A 161 25.59 6.36 1.41
N ASP A 162 25.93 7.25 2.36
CA ASP A 162 27.22 7.22 3.08
C ASP A 162 27.41 5.93 3.89
N TYR A 163 26.31 5.21 4.16
CA TYR A 163 26.28 3.95 4.91
C TYR A 163 25.92 2.74 4.04
N GLY A 164 25.63 2.94 2.75
CA GLY A 164 25.12 1.89 1.86
C GLY A 164 23.78 1.30 2.32
N VAL A 165 22.92 2.10 2.95
CA VAL A 165 21.62 1.66 3.48
C VAL A 165 20.48 2.22 2.64
N GLU A 166 19.57 1.35 2.24
CA GLU A 166 18.41 1.69 1.42
C GLU A 166 17.11 1.42 2.18
N LEU A 167 16.04 2.13 1.81
CA LEU A 167 14.74 1.99 2.45
C LEU A 167 13.93 0.85 1.84
N ARG A 168 13.91 -0.30 2.51
CA ARG A 168 13.25 -1.51 2.01
C ARG A 168 11.78 -1.66 2.41
N THR A 169 11.35 -1.02 3.49
CA THR A 169 9.98 -1.17 3.99
C THR A 169 8.97 -0.71 2.93
N GLY A 170 8.05 -1.61 2.58
CA GLY A 170 7.09 -1.40 1.49
C GLY A 170 7.47 -2.06 0.16
N SER A 171 8.70 -2.52 -0.02
CA SER A 171 9.13 -3.11 -1.29
C SER A 171 8.59 -4.51 -1.56
N SER A 172 8.23 -5.24 -0.50
CA SER A 172 7.66 -6.58 -0.60
C SER A 172 6.55 -6.78 0.41
N GLY A 173 5.65 -7.72 0.10
CA GLY A 173 4.45 -7.95 0.89
C GLY A 173 3.52 -8.99 0.31
N THR A 174 2.34 -9.08 0.93
CA THR A 174 1.23 -9.93 0.52
C THR A 174 -0.03 -9.06 0.36
N ILE A 175 -0.78 -9.29 -0.71
CA ILE A 175 -2.12 -8.76 -0.92
C ILE A 175 -3.05 -9.96 -1.02
N THR A 176 -3.98 -10.09 -0.08
CA THR A 176 -5.03 -11.11 -0.12
C THR A 176 -6.32 -10.46 -0.61
N PHE A 177 -6.75 -10.80 -1.82
CA PHE A 177 -8.05 -10.42 -2.36
C PHE A 177 -9.12 -11.32 -1.77
N ARG A 178 -10.24 -10.73 -1.35
CA ARG A 178 -11.43 -11.44 -0.91
C ARG A 178 -12.63 -10.99 -1.72
N LEU A 179 -13.30 -11.93 -2.37
CA LEU A 179 -14.42 -11.64 -3.25
C LEU A 179 -15.69 -11.35 -2.45
N LYS A 180 -16.29 -10.18 -2.66
CA LYS A 180 -17.56 -9.78 -2.01
C LYS A 180 -18.78 -10.34 -2.72
N LYS A 181 -18.73 -10.42 -4.05
CA LYS A 181 -19.79 -10.92 -4.92
C LYS A 181 -19.20 -11.56 -6.18
N PRO A 182 -19.83 -12.59 -6.74
CA PRO A 182 -19.40 -13.20 -7.99
C PRO A 182 -19.25 -12.17 -9.12
N ILE A 183 -18.23 -12.38 -9.94
CA ILE A 183 -17.92 -11.61 -11.14
C ILE A 183 -18.56 -12.29 -12.35
N ILE A 184 -19.19 -11.53 -13.22
CA ILE A 184 -19.73 -12.00 -14.49
C ILE A 184 -18.90 -11.35 -15.60
N ASN A 185 -18.28 -12.15 -16.47
CA ASN A 185 -17.45 -11.71 -17.61
C ASN A 185 -16.09 -11.05 -17.27
N GLY A 186 -15.51 -11.34 -16.10
CA GLY A 186 -14.23 -10.77 -15.66
C GLY A 186 -14.33 -9.31 -15.24
N ILE A 187 -13.32 -8.80 -14.54
CA ILE A 187 -13.21 -7.38 -14.21
C ILE A 187 -11.79 -6.83 -14.41
N THR A 188 -11.70 -5.53 -14.68
CA THR A 188 -10.44 -4.80 -14.63
C THR A 188 -10.26 -4.16 -13.26
N ILE A 189 -9.10 -4.35 -12.66
CA ILE A 189 -8.66 -3.58 -11.51
C ILE A 189 -7.91 -2.35 -12.02
N ASN A 190 -8.45 -1.19 -11.68
CA ASN A 190 -7.74 0.08 -11.87
C ASN A 190 -6.58 0.17 -10.88
N GLN A 191 -5.56 0.94 -11.25
CA GLN A 191 -4.47 1.27 -10.35
C GLN A 191 -5.03 1.91 -9.07
N ALA A 192 -4.56 1.43 -7.92
CA ALA A 192 -4.98 1.93 -6.61
C ALA A 192 -3.76 2.08 -5.70
N GLU A 193 -3.59 3.25 -5.10
CA GLU A 193 -2.69 3.38 -3.95
C GLU A 193 -3.31 2.57 -2.79
N LEU A 194 -2.50 1.76 -2.11
CA LEU A 194 -2.96 0.92 -1.02
C LEU A 194 -2.38 1.38 0.32
N VAL A 195 -1.08 1.67 0.34
CA VAL A 195 -0.34 1.91 1.58
C VAL A 195 0.58 3.10 1.42
N GLN A 196 0.63 3.96 2.43
CA GLN A 196 1.68 4.96 2.65
C GLN A 196 2.52 4.53 3.86
N VAL A 197 3.85 4.58 3.70
CA VAL A 197 4.82 4.25 4.75
C VAL A 197 5.54 5.52 5.14
N PHE A 198 5.43 5.90 6.41
CA PHE A 198 6.20 6.99 7.00
C PHE A 198 7.31 6.38 7.84
N ALA A 199 8.55 6.77 7.58
CA ALA A 199 9.71 6.27 8.31
C ALA A 199 10.36 7.39 9.13
N LYS A 200 10.87 7.02 10.30
CA LYS A 200 11.76 7.86 11.10
C LYS A 200 12.83 6.99 11.76
N LYS A 201 14.01 7.55 11.98
CA LYS A 201 15.04 6.97 12.85
C LYS A 201 14.62 7.14 14.31
N GLY A 202 14.98 6.15 15.11
CA GLY A 202 14.70 6.13 16.55
C GLY A 202 13.44 5.36 16.90
N SER A 203 13.47 4.75 18.07
CA SER A 203 12.43 3.93 18.67
C SER A 203 11.25 4.79 19.13
N PRO A 204 10.01 4.27 19.16
CA PRO A 204 8.88 4.99 19.74
C PRO A 204 9.14 5.41 21.21
N ALA A 205 10.00 4.67 21.93
CA ALA A 205 10.37 4.95 23.30
C ALA A 205 11.16 6.26 23.49
N ASN A 206 11.75 6.84 22.42
CA ASN A 206 12.48 8.10 22.47
C ASN A 206 11.58 9.35 22.56
N GLY A 207 10.25 9.18 22.57
CA GLY A 207 9.30 10.30 22.69
C GLY A 207 9.14 11.16 21.43
N SER A 208 9.94 10.94 20.39
CA SER A 208 9.68 11.52 19.07
C SER A 208 8.53 10.76 18.41
N THR A 209 7.35 11.37 18.30
CA THR A 209 6.16 10.78 17.68
C THR A 209 5.88 11.33 16.28
N ALA A 210 6.50 12.43 15.90
CA ALA A 210 6.22 13.11 14.64
C ALA A 210 7.01 12.50 13.47
N TYR A 211 6.31 12.31 12.35
CA TYR A 211 6.89 11.96 11.06
C TYR A 211 6.90 13.18 10.14
N ALA A 212 7.73 13.16 9.10
CA ALA A 212 7.59 14.11 8.00
C ALA A 212 6.18 14.04 7.38
N PRO A 213 5.63 15.14 6.86
CA PRO A 213 4.29 15.16 6.25
C PRO A 213 4.22 14.46 4.88
N ILE A 214 5.35 13.91 4.41
CA ILE A 214 5.46 13.16 3.17
C ILE A 214 5.75 11.69 3.49
N PRO A 215 5.06 10.73 2.86
CA PRO A 215 5.41 9.33 3.01
C PRO A 215 6.82 9.08 2.49
N SER A 216 7.56 8.22 3.16
CA SER A 216 8.86 7.77 2.67
C SER A 216 8.64 6.82 1.49
N THR A 217 7.78 5.81 1.62
CA THR A 217 7.42 4.95 0.49
C THR A 217 5.91 4.81 0.38
N ARG A 218 5.43 4.39 -0.79
CA ARG A 218 4.04 3.99 -0.98
C ARG A 218 3.95 2.74 -1.83
N VAL A 219 2.91 1.96 -1.59
CA VAL A 219 2.59 0.76 -2.37
C VAL A 219 1.36 1.03 -3.21
N VAL A 220 1.51 0.87 -4.52
CA VAL A 220 0.45 1.04 -5.50
C VAL A 220 0.19 -0.32 -6.16
N LEU A 221 -1.05 -0.77 -6.12
CA LEU A 221 -1.51 -1.91 -6.90
C LEU A 221 -1.53 -1.52 -8.37
N GLY A 222 -0.75 -2.23 -9.19
CA GLY A 222 -0.75 -2.04 -10.63
C GLY A 222 -2.11 -2.41 -11.25
N ALA A 223 -2.44 -1.81 -12.39
CA ALA A 223 -3.63 -2.20 -13.12
C ALA A 223 -3.48 -3.65 -13.63
N GLY A 224 -4.59 -4.40 -13.64
CA GLY A 224 -4.57 -5.80 -14.03
C GLY A 224 -5.95 -6.30 -14.44
N ILE A 225 -5.96 -7.37 -15.24
CA ILE A 225 -7.18 -8.08 -15.59
C ILE A 225 -7.31 -9.27 -14.65
N ILE A 226 -8.49 -9.37 -14.04
CA ILE A 226 -8.88 -10.49 -13.22
C ILE A 226 -9.89 -11.32 -14.02
N THR A 227 -9.48 -12.55 -14.33
CA THR A 227 -10.32 -13.53 -15.01
C THR A 227 -10.85 -14.54 -14.01
N VAL A 228 -12.12 -14.91 -14.22
CA VAL A 228 -12.79 -15.98 -13.49
C VAL A 228 -12.58 -17.30 -14.24
N ALA A 229 -12.31 -18.38 -13.51
CA ALA A 229 -12.41 -19.71 -14.07
C ALA A 229 -13.87 -20.14 -14.15
N ASP A 230 -14.37 -20.47 -15.34
CA ASP A 230 -15.66 -21.15 -15.46
C ASP A 230 -15.49 -22.59 -14.93
N GLU A 231 -16.27 -22.97 -13.91
CA GLU A 231 -16.33 -24.37 -13.46
C GLU A 231 -17.75 -24.90 -13.67
N CYS A 232 -17.87 -25.95 -14.49
CA CYS A 232 -19.14 -26.64 -14.73
C CYS A 232 -19.05 -28.08 -14.23
N THR A 233 -19.92 -28.45 -13.30
CA THR A 233 -20.12 -29.84 -12.88
C THR A 233 -21.22 -30.48 -13.72
N ILE A 234 -20.88 -31.57 -14.41
CA ILE A 234 -21.83 -32.38 -15.18
C ILE A 234 -22.36 -33.49 -14.29
N ASN A 235 -23.68 -33.69 -14.29
CA ASN A 235 -24.35 -34.76 -13.56
C ASN A 235 -24.00 -34.83 -12.07
N GLU A 236 -23.77 -33.67 -11.44
CA GLU A 236 -23.37 -33.56 -10.03
C GLU A 236 -22.09 -34.36 -9.68
N GLY A 237 -21.23 -34.62 -10.68
CA GLY A 237 -20.02 -35.42 -10.51
C GLY A 237 -20.25 -36.93 -10.51
N ASN A 238 -21.50 -37.38 -10.69
CA ASN A 238 -21.85 -38.80 -10.72
C ASN A 238 -21.74 -39.39 -12.14
N PRO A 239 -21.43 -40.69 -12.28
CA PRO A 239 -21.51 -41.38 -13.57
C PRO A 239 -22.91 -41.31 -14.19
N ILE A 240 -22.98 -41.06 -15.49
CA ILE A 240 -24.23 -41.18 -16.26
C ILE A 240 -24.36 -42.64 -16.69
N ASN A 241 -25.26 -43.38 -16.06
CA ASN A 241 -25.59 -44.74 -16.46
C ASN A 241 -26.87 -44.72 -17.30
N ILE A 242 -26.76 -45.15 -18.56
CA ILE A 242 -27.91 -45.33 -19.46
C ILE A 242 -28.11 -46.83 -19.63
N ASP A 243 -29.23 -47.32 -19.12
CA ASP A 243 -29.65 -48.71 -19.29
C ASP A 243 -30.61 -48.80 -20.48
N PHE A 244 -30.25 -49.65 -21.46
CA PHE A 244 -31.07 -49.90 -22.65
C PHE A 244 -32.03 -51.09 -22.47
N LEU A 245 -31.98 -51.76 -21.31
CA LEU A 245 -32.73 -52.98 -21.02
C LEU A 245 -32.53 -54.05 -22.11
N ASP A 246 -33.49 -54.97 -22.25
CA ASP A 246 -33.45 -56.02 -23.25
C ASP A 246 -33.69 -55.45 -24.66
N VAL A 247 -32.63 -55.43 -25.45
CA VAL A 247 -32.63 -54.97 -26.84
C VAL A 247 -32.95 -56.14 -27.77
N ALA A 248 -33.79 -55.91 -28.78
CA ALA A 248 -34.13 -56.95 -29.75
C ALA A 248 -32.94 -57.30 -30.66
N ASN A 249 -32.94 -58.54 -31.17
CA ASN A 249 -31.91 -59.07 -32.07
C ASN A 249 -32.27 -58.98 -33.56
N THR A 250 -33.32 -58.24 -33.92
CA THR A 250 -33.79 -58.10 -35.31
C THR A 250 -33.50 -56.71 -35.87
N SER A 251 -33.10 -56.66 -37.14
CA SER A 251 -32.71 -55.43 -37.83
C SER A 251 -33.85 -54.42 -37.97
N GLU A 252 -35.11 -54.85 -38.10
CA GLU A 252 -36.25 -53.94 -38.17
C GLU A 252 -36.49 -53.22 -36.83
N GLN A 253 -36.14 -53.85 -35.71
CA GLN A 253 -36.32 -53.29 -34.38
C GLN A 253 -35.12 -52.42 -33.94
N LEU A 254 -33.93 -52.62 -34.50
CA LEU A 254 -32.72 -51.81 -34.27
C LEU A 254 -32.62 -50.59 -35.21
N ASN A 255 -33.70 -49.81 -35.28
CA ASN A 255 -33.84 -48.69 -36.24
C ASN A 255 -33.43 -47.31 -35.69
N GLY A 256 -32.85 -47.26 -34.48
CA GLY A 256 -32.46 -46.03 -33.79
C GLY A 256 -33.62 -45.23 -33.16
N ILE A 257 -34.87 -45.66 -33.35
CA ILE A 257 -36.07 -45.02 -32.78
C ILE A 257 -36.58 -45.82 -31.57
N ASN A 258 -36.65 -47.15 -31.69
CA ASN A 258 -37.36 -47.99 -30.73
C ASN A 258 -36.71 -48.06 -29.33
N TYR A 259 -35.42 -47.75 -29.22
CA TYR A 259 -34.65 -47.78 -27.97
C TYR A 259 -34.07 -46.41 -27.60
N ALA A 260 -34.60 -45.33 -28.18
CA ALA A 260 -34.18 -43.98 -27.84
C ALA A 260 -34.57 -43.64 -26.40
N GLN A 261 -33.57 -43.41 -25.55
CA GLN A 261 -33.76 -43.01 -24.15
C GLN A 261 -33.50 -41.50 -24.00
N PRO A 262 -34.54 -40.66 -23.88
CA PRO A 262 -34.33 -39.24 -23.60
C PRO A 262 -33.78 -39.08 -22.18
N PHE A 263 -32.52 -38.64 -22.09
CA PHE A 263 -31.84 -38.40 -20.81
C PHE A 263 -31.63 -36.90 -20.59
N LYS A 264 -31.94 -36.42 -19.37
CA LYS A 264 -31.65 -35.04 -18.96
C LYS A 264 -30.31 -35.03 -18.24
N ILE A 265 -29.34 -34.29 -18.77
CA ILE A 265 -28.06 -34.07 -18.10
C ILE A 265 -28.18 -32.79 -17.27
N PRO A 266 -28.19 -32.86 -15.92
CA PRO A 266 -28.10 -31.65 -15.13
C PRO A 266 -26.68 -31.10 -15.26
N VAL A 267 -26.58 -29.85 -15.71
CA VAL A 267 -25.33 -29.11 -15.79
C VAL A 267 -25.43 -27.97 -14.79
N LYS A 268 -24.50 -27.92 -13.84
CA LYS A 268 -24.37 -26.81 -12.91
C LYS A 268 -23.07 -26.09 -13.23
N CYS A 269 -23.17 -24.89 -13.77
CA CYS A 269 -22.02 -24.01 -13.91
C CYS A 269 -22.03 -23.00 -12.78
N THR A 270 -20.91 -22.87 -12.09
CA THR A 270 -20.58 -21.70 -11.28
C THR A 270 -19.92 -20.71 -12.23
N VAL A 271 -20.65 -19.63 -12.52
CA VAL A 271 -20.09 -18.45 -13.18
C VAL A 271 -19.38 -17.66 -12.12
#